data_AF-A0A6X8N512-F1
#
_entry.id   AF-A0A6X8N512-F1
#
_cell.length_a   1.000
_cell.length_b   1.000
_cell.length_c   1.000
_cell.angle_alpha   90.00
_cell.angle_beta   90.00
_cell.angle_gamma   90.00
#
_symmetry.space_group_name_H-M   'P 1'
#
loop_
_entity.id
_entity.type
_entity.pdbx_description
1 polymer ?
#
loop_
_entity_poly.entity_id
_entity_poly.type
_entity_poly.pdbx_seq_one_letter_code
_entity_poly.pdbx_strand_id
1 'polypeptide(L)'
;MKDLWQTALNTQEQNSFAATCKPEDNLLLNGVFLWVETTGAGHAFVSVHMDNSVYLYTYGRYGRTGSSATVGDGILNFFEDEDARSYYRYELYQMEAHVFEINDANPILVREFFEKLWNAAKPPVPTKSMTDRVKLRGRTIDIYDVTGNNCTTHSVEGIKYSGSKIFETKYILPSIQSSFGVSASPQLTVDTEIDFTIPFSLQQYLIEKSSDFSSMSVMNMTSEFRQQYPNIGDKSGAAQGLSAVLMGVGAKSSASSGTSSPYSGGTSGGSLGSSYNDK
;
A
#
# COMPACT_ATOMS: atom_id res chain seq x y z
N MET A 1 12.46 -63.56 -0.10
CA MET A 1 11.80 -62.87 -1.24
C MET A 1 10.49 -62.16 -0.88
N LYS A 2 9.92 -62.31 0.32
CA LYS A 2 8.77 -61.50 0.76
C LYS A 2 9.19 -60.20 1.49
N ASP A 3 10.34 -60.19 2.17
CA ASP A 3 10.77 -59.02 2.96
C ASP A 3 11.34 -57.84 2.14
N LEU A 4 11.70 -58.04 0.87
CA LEU A 4 12.20 -56.94 0.01
C LEU A 4 11.06 -56.09 -0.60
N TRP A 5 9.83 -56.61 -0.63
CA TRP A 5 8.66 -55.89 -1.15
C TRP A 5 7.99 -55.01 -0.09
N GLN A 6 8.04 -55.40 1.20
CA GLN A 6 7.58 -54.55 2.29
C GLN A 6 8.45 -53.30 2.48
N THR A 7 9.77 -53.41 2.28
CA THR A 7 10.67 -52.24 2.37
C THR A 7 10.45 -51.26 1.21
N ALA A 8 10.15 -51.74 0.00
CA ALA A 8 9.88 -50.88 -1.15
C ALA A 8 8.56 -50.09 -1.03
N LEU A 9 7.53 -50.67 -0.40
CA LEU A 9 6.25 -49.99 -0.16
C LEU A 9 6.36 -48.96 0.98
N ASN A 10 7.10 -49.24 2.06
CA ASN A 10 7.32 -48.28 3.14
C ASN A 10 8.26 -47.12 2.76
N THR A 11 9.01 -47.23 1.64
CA THR A 11 9.87 -46.14 1.14
C THR A 11 9.10 -45.18 0.22
N GLN A 12 7.90 -45.55 -0.26
CA GLN A 12 7.03 -44.65 -1.03
C GLN A 12 6.19 -43.71 -0.15
N GLU A 13 6.00 -43.99 1.14
CA GLU A 13 5.29 -43.09 2.06
C GLU A 13 6.17 -42.01 2.72
N GLN A 14 7.50 -42.03 2.52
CA GLN A 14 8.41 -41.06 3.16
C GLN A 14 9.16 -40.12 2.21
N ASN A 15 8.80 -40.06 0.93
CA ASN A 15 9.40 -39.13 -0.05
C ASN A 15 8.37 -38.19 -0.70
N SER A 16 7.48 -37.58 0.08
CA SER A 16 6.64 -36.47 -0.40
C SER A 16 7.34 -35.10 -0.34
N PHE A 17 8.65 -35.06 -0.04
CA PHE A 17 9.46 -33.82 -0.08
C PHE A 17 9.61 -33.20 -1.47
N ALA A 18 9.10 -33.88 -2.51
CA ALA A 18 8.99 -33.37 -3.88
C ALA A 18 7.52 -33.33 -4.33
N ALA A 19 6.61 -32.84 -3.49
CA ALA A 19 5.41 -32.21 -4.02
C ALA A 19 5.90 -31.08 -4.94
N THR A 20 5.79 -31.27 -6.25
CA THR A 20 6.01 -30.21 -7.23
C THR A 20 5.10 -29.07 -6.83
N CYS A 21 5.67 -27.97 -6.32
CA CYS A 21 4.92 -26.74 -6.05
C CYS A 21 4.16 -26.43 -7.32
N LYS A 22 2.83 -26.60 -7.29
CA LYS A 22 2.04 -26.14 -8.42
C LYS A 22 2.10 -24.62 -8.38
N PRO A 23 2.08 -23.92 -9.52
CA PRO A 23 1.93 -22.45 -9.52
C PRO A 23 0.75 -21.97 -8.66
N GLU A 24 -0.25 -22.84 -8.55
CA GLU A 24 -1.48 -22.75 -7.74
C GLU A 24 -1.23 -22.67 -6.22
N ASP A 25 -0.05 -23.08 -5.74
CA ASP A 25 0.33 -23.06 -4.32
C ASP A 25 1.06 -21.75 -3.93
N ASN A 26 1.37 -20.87 -4.89
CA ASN A 26 1.98 -19.57 -4.61
C ASN A 26 0.90 -18.51 -4.42
N LEU A 27 0.55 -18.26 -3.16
CA LEU A 27 -0.42 -17.22 -2.77
C LEU A 27 -0.05 -15.81 -3.26
N LEU A 28 1.23 -15.57 -3.58
CA LEU A 28 1.70 -14.28 -4.10
C LEU A 28 1.92 -14.32 -5.62
N LEU A 29 1.40 -15.32 -6.35
CA LEU A 29 1.59 -15.42 -7.80
C LEU A 29 0.92 -14.26 -8.55
N ASN A 30 -0.31 -13.95 -8.15
CA ASN A 30 -1.14 -12.91 -8.74
C ASN A 30 -1.82 -12.14 -7.62
N GLY A 31 -1.99 -10.83 -7.79
CA GLY A 31 -2.73 -10.03 -6.82
C GLY A 31 -2.34 -8.56 -6.86
N VAL A 32 -3.14 -7.76 -6.18
CA VAL A 32 -2.85 -6.35 -5.90
C VAL A 32 -2.59 -6.22 -4.42
N PHE A 33 -1.43 -5.71 -4.06
CA PHE A 33 -0.99 -5.60 -2.68
C PHE A 33 -0.76 -4.14 -2.30
N LEU A 34 -1.43 -3.70 -1.25
CA LEU A 34 -1.24 -2.41 -0.62
C LEU A 34 -0.32 -2.56 0.58
N TRP A 35 0.79 -1.82 0.56
CA TRP A 35 1.83 -1.86 1.56
C TRP A 35 1.75 -0.62 2.42
N VAL A 36 1.86 -0.79 3.74
CA VAL A 36 1.83 0.34 4.67
C VAL A 36 2.83 0.13 5.80
N GLU A 37 3.70 1.11 5.99
CA GLU A 37 4.61 1.20 7.13
C GLU A 37 4.31 2.46 7.96
N THR A 38 4.56 2.39 9.27
CA THR A 38 4.24 3.47 10.21
C THR A 38 5.44 3.91 11.05
N THR A 39 6.64 3.58 10.58
CA THR A 39 7.92 4.08 11.07
C THR A 39 8.10 5.53 10.62
N GLY A 40 8.42 6.41 11.57
CA GLY A 40 8.44 7.84 11.31
C GLY A 40 7.07 8.36 10.84
N ALA A 41 7.03 9.19 9.79
CA ALA A 41 5.76 9.68 9.22
C ALA A 41 4.90 8.57 8.57
N GLY A 42 5.50 7.39 8.36
CA GLY A 42 4.92 6.30 7.60
C GLY A 42 5.04 6.49 6.09
N HIS A 43 4.73 5.41 5.39
CA HIS A 43 4.77 5.33 3.93
C HIS A 43 3.77 4.30 3.43
N ALA A 44 3.26 4.50 2.24
CA ALA A 44 2.33 3.58 1.59
C ALA A 44 2.67 3.45 0.11
N PHE A 45 2.56 2.24 -0.42
CA PHE A 45 2.81 1.98 -1.83
C PHE A 45 2.05 0.75 -2.31
N VAL A 46 1.97 0.57 -3.64
CA VAL A 46 1.22 -0.53 -4.25
C VAL A 46 2.18 -1.44 -5.00
N SER A 47 1.93 -2.73 -4.95
CA SER A 47 2.50 -3.67 -5.90
C SER A 47 1.44 -4.54 -6.56
N VAL A 48 1.73 -4.95 -7.78
CA VAL A 48 0.89 -5.83 -8.59
C VAL A 48 1.73 -7.02 -9.00
N HIS A 49 1.25 -8.22 -8.70
CA HIS A 49 1.84 -9.45 -9.19
C HIS A 49 0.95 -10.00 -10.29
N MET A 50 1.54 -10.35 -11.43
CA MET A 50 0.85 -10.92 -12.58
C MET A 50 1.77 -11.91 -13.27
N ASP A 51 1.33 -13.15 -13.43
CA ASP A 51 2.05 -14.20 -14.16
C ASP A 51 3.50 -14.35 -13.69
N ASN A 52 3.73 -14.27 -12.38
CA ASN A 52 5.05 -14.33 -11.72
C ASN A 52 5.97 -13.12 -11.95
N SER A 53 5.51 -12.10 -12.69
CA SER A 53 6.15 -10.78 -12.76
C SER A 53 5.67 -9.88 -11.62
N VAL A 54 6.58 -9.05 -11.12
CA VAL A 54 6.29 -8.12 -10.02
C VAL A 54 6.46 -6.68 -10.49
N TYR A 55 5.43 -5.86 -10.26
CA TYR A 55 5.40 -4.44 -10.57
C TYR A 55 5.14 -3.65 -9.30
N LEU A 56 6.04 -2.75 -8.92
CA LEU A 56 5.95 -1.98 -7.67
C LEU A 56 5.96 -0.48 -7.99
N TYR A 57 4.96 0.22 -7.44
CA TYR A 57 4.74 1.65 -7.61
C TYR A 57 4.84 2.34 -6.26
N THR A 58 5.90 3.13 -6.06
CA THR A 58 6.10 3.87 -4.81
C THR A 58 6.30 5.36 -5.10
N TYR A 59 5.38 6.17 -4.59
CA TYR A 59 5.36 7.62 -4.77
C TYR A 59 5.87 8.33 -3.51
N GLY A 60 6.77 9.30 -3.66
CA GLY A 60 7.44 9.89 -2.50
C GLY A 60 8.30 11.10 -2.81
N ARG A 61 8.78 11.73 -1.75
CA ARG A 61 9.76 12.82 -1.79
C ARG A 61 11.18 12.27 -1.98
N TYR A 62 11.45 11.71 -3.15
CA TYR A 62 12.77 11.11 -3.47
C TYR A 62 13.76 12.09 -4.13
N GLY A 63 13.33 13.33 -4.35
CA GLY A 63 14.08 14.37 -5.07
C GLY A 63 14.41 15.58 -4.19
N ARG A 64 14.23 16.77 -4.74
CA ARG A 64 14.39 18.02 -3.99
C ARG A 64 13.26 18.13 -2.96
N THR A 65 13.58 18.65 -1.78
CA THR A 65 12.60 18.93 -0.71
C THR A 65 12.63 20.39 -0.32
N GLY A 66 11.48 20.94 0.08
CA GLY A 66 11.40 22.26 0.71
C GLY A 66 12.11 22.30 2.07
N SER A 67 12.25 23.50 2.63
CA SER A 67 12.95 23.75 3.90
C SER A 67 12.38 22.99 5.10
N SER A 68 11.09 22.68 5.09
CA SER A 68 10.40 21.91 6.13
C SER A 68 10.38 20.40 5.88
N ALA A 69 10.88 19.92 4.74
CA ALA A 69 10.77 18.52 4.29
C ALA A 69 9.33 17.96 4.21
N THR A 70 8.30 18.82 4.28
CA THR A 70 6.88 18.46 4.15
C THR A 70 6.36 18.54 2.71
N VAL A 71 7.09 19.22 1.84
CA VAL A 71 6.83 19.36 0.40
C VAL A 71 8.09 19.06 -0.41
N GLY A 72 7.94 18.65 -1.66
CA GLY A 72 9.07 18.39 -2.56
C GLY A 72 8.66 17.83 -3.91
N ASP A 73 9.65 17.43 -4.71
CA ASP A 73 9.40 16.73 -5.96
C ASP A 73 8.58 15.46 -5.69
N GLY A 74 7.40 15.36 -6.30
CA GLY A 74 6.55 14.17 -6.29
C GLY A 74 7.06 13.14 -7.28
N ILE A 75 7.86 12.20 -6.79
CA ILE A 75 8.51 11.20 -7.63
C ILE A 75 7.78 9.86 -7.49
N LEU A 76 7.24 9.37 -8.61
CA LEU A 76 6.75 8.01 -8.75
C LEU A 76 7.90 7.12 -9.23
N ASN A 77 8.29 6.16 -8.41
CA ASN A 77 9.20 5.09 -8.82
C ASN A 77 8.40 3.89 -9.33
N PHE A 78 8.86 3.34 -10.44
CA PHE A 78 8.36 2.08 -10.99
C PHE A 78 9.48 1.04 -10.97
N PHE A 79 9.35 0.04 -10.10
CA PHE A 79 10.29 -1.06 -9.96
C PHE A 79 9.70 -2.36 -10.50
N GLU A 80 10.54 -3.15 -11.15
CA GLU A 80 10.17 -4.44 -11.72
C GLU A 80 11.06 -5.52 -11.11
N ASP A 81 10.47 -6.69 -10.88
CA ASP A 81 11.15 -7.93 -10.49
C ASP A 81 12.18 -7.73 -9.37
N GLU A 82 13.48 -7.90 -9.65
CA GLU A 82 14.51 -7.88 -8.61
C GLU A 82 14.64 -6.52 -7.91
N ASP A 83 14.36 -5.40 -8.60
CA ASP A 83 14.32 -4.09 -7.97
C ASP A 83 13.17 -4.00 -6.96
N ALA A 84 12.00 -4.55 -7.30
CA ALA A 84 10.85 -4.63 -6.41
C ALA A 84 11.11 -5.58 -5.23
N ARG A 85 11.66 -6.78 -5.48
CA ARG A 85 11.99 -7.77 -4.44
C ARG A 85 13.06 -7.26 -3.47
N SER A 86 14.01 -6.48 -3.97
CA SER A 86 14.99 -5.78 -3.14
C SER A 86 14.32 -4.75 -2.24
N TYR A 87 13.36 -3.99 -2.77
CA TYR A 87 12.57 -3.01 -2.02
C TYR A 87 11.67 -3.66 -0.96
N TYR A 88 10.99 -4.77 -1.28
CA TYR A 88 10.18 -5.52 -0.30
C TYR A 88 10.96 -5.90 0.95
N ARG A 89 12.18 -6.41 0.80
CA ARG A 89 12.99 -6.80 1.97
C ARG A 89 13.37 -5.60 2.84
N TYR A 90 13.59 -4.44 2.24
CA TYR A 90 13.79 -3.20 2.99
C TYR A 90 12.52 -2.86 3.80
N GLU A 91 11.38 -2.84 3.14
CA GLU A 91 10.10 -2.48 3.76
C GLU A 91 9.67 -3.47 4.85
N LEU A 92 9.79 -4.78 4.62
CA LEU A 92 9.39 -5.82 5.57
C LEU A 92 10.22 -5.83 6.85
N TYR A 93 11.54 -5.61 6.74
CA TYR A 93 12.47 -5.85 7.86
C TYR A 93 13.08 -4.59 8.47
N GLN A 94 13.23 -3.52 7.69
CA GLN A 94 13.75 -2.26 8.22
C GLN A 94 12.62 -1.29 8.61
N MET A 95 11.54 -1.27 7.84
CA MET A 95 10.39 -0.38 8.06
C MET A 95 9.23 -1.07 8.80
N GLU A 96 9.26 -2.40 8.88
CA GLU A 96 8.22 -3.24 9.47
C GLU A 96 6.85 -3.04 8.79
N ALA A 97 6.87 -2.89 7.46
CA ALA A 97 5.69 -2.74 6.64
C ALA A 97 4.72 -3.93 6.79
N HIS A 98 3.43 -3.62 6.75
CA HIS A 98 2.35 -4.58 6.64
C HIS A 98 1.86 -4.62 5.20
N VAL A 99 1.46 -5.80 4.74
CA VAL A 99 1.05 -6.06 3.37
C VAL A 99 -0.38 -6.57 3.35
N PHE A 100 -1.21 -5.96 2.53
CA PHE A 100 -2.62 -6.31 2.41
C PHE A 100 -2.95 -6.62 0.95
N GLU A 101 -3.46 -7.81 0.67
CA GLU A 101 -4.05 -8.12 -0.63
C GLU A 101 -5.44 -7.49 -0.72
N ILE A 102 -5.70 -6.83 -1.84
CA ILE A 102 -7.00 -6.22 -2.15
C ILE A 102 -7.70 -7.10 -3.19
N ASN A 103 -8.61 -7.95 -2.73
CA ASN A 103 -9.16 -9.04 -3.54
C ASN A 103 -10.13 -8.58 -4.65
N ASP A 104 -10.73 -7.41 -4.50
CA ASP A 104 -11.64 -6.83 -5.50
C ASP A 104 -10.95 -5.83 -6.44
N ALA A 105 -9.64 -5.59 -6.28
CA ALA A 105 -8.89 -4.68 -7.14
C ALA A 105 -8.47 -5.37 -8.46
N ASN A 106 -8.69 -4.69 -9.57
CA ASN A 106 -8.28 -5.19 -10.88
C ASN A 106 -6.78 -4.88 -11.15
N PRO A 107 -5.90 -5.89 -11.25
CA PRO A 107 -4.46 -5.67 -11.41
C PRO A 107 -4.08 -4.93 -12.69
N ILE A 108 -4.83 -5.13 -13.79
CA ILE A 108 -4.56 -4.45 -15.06
C ILE A 108 -4.83 -2.95 -14.93
N LEU A 109 -5.93 -2.58 -14.29
CA LEU A 109 -6.31 -1.17 -14.12
C LEU A 109 -5.40 -0.44 -13.12
N VAL A 110 -4.97 -1.10 -12.05
CA VAL A 110 -3.97 -0.53 -11.12
C VAL A 110 -2.67 -0.19 -11.87
N ARG A 111 -2.19 -1.13 -12.70
CA ARG A 111 -1.01 -0.89 -13.54
C ARG A 111 -1.24 0.24 -14.52
N GLU A 112 -2.36 0.24 -15.23
CA GLU A 112 -2.70 1.30 -16.19
C GLU A 112 -2.63 2.68 -15.54
N PHE A 113 -3.19 2.83 -14.33
CA PHE A 113 -3.14 4.08 -13.58
C PHE A 113 -1.70 4.57 -13.35
N PHE A 114 -0.87 3.76 -12.69
CA PHE A 114 0.48 4.19 -12.31
C PHE A 114 1.42 4.30 -13.52
N GLU A 115 1.35 3.36 -14.45
CA GLU A 115 2.21 3.37 -15.63
C GLU A 115 1.88 4.54 -16.55
N LYS A 116 0.61 4.95 -16.66
CA LYS A 116 0.23 6.17 -17.40
C LYS A 116 0.83 7.43 -16.78
N LEU A 117 0.77 7.57 -15.45
CA LEU A 117 1.42 8.67 -14.74
C LEU A 117 2.92 8.67 -14.99
N TRP A 118 3.56 7.51 -14.84
CA TRP A 118 5.00 7.36 -14.99
C TRP A 118 5.48 7.65 -16.42
N ASN A 119 4.79 7.13 -17.43
CA ASN A 119 5.14 7.32 -18.85
C ASN A 119 4.96 8.76 -19.33
N ALA A 120 4.01 9.50 -18.78
CA ALA A 120 3.78 10.91 -19.13
C ALA A 120 4.76 11.87 -18.45
N ALA A 121 5.48 11.41 -17.42
CA ALA A 121 6.28 12.23 -16.53
C ALA A 121 7.74 12.40 -16.98
N LYS A 122 8.43 13.35 -16.34
CA LYS A 122 9.80 13.71 -16.68
C LYS A 122 10.80 12.98 -15.79
N PRO A 123 12.04 12.73 -16.26
CA PRO A 123 13.12 12.29 -15.39
C PRO A 123 13.33 13.27 -14.22
N PRO A 124 13.63 12.78 -13.01
CA PRO A 124 13.82 13.63 -11.85
C PRO A 124 15.10 14.46 -11.96
N VAL A 125 15.10 15.65 -11.37
CA VAL A 125 16.32 16.46 -11.24
C VAL A 125 17.26 15.75 -10.25
N PRO A 126 18.48 15.35 -10.67
CA PRO A 126 19.36 14.58 -9.80
C PRO A 126 19.79 15.39 -8.56
N THR A 127 19.68 14.78 -7.38
CA THR A 127 20.20 15.32 -6.12
C THR A 127 21.31 14.41 -5.58
N LYS A 128 22.13 14.93 -4.66
CA LYS A 128 23.23 14.16 -4.05
C LYS A 128 22.75 12.96 -3.22
N SER A 129 21.57 13.07 -2.60
CA SER A 129 20.96 12.02 -1.78
C SER A 129 20.17 10.99 -2.58
N MET A 130 19.94 11.24 -3.87
CA MET A 130 19.16 10.35 -4.73
C MET A 130 19.93 9.06 -5.03
N THR A 131 19.30 7.92 -4.77
CA THR A 131 19.87 6.62 -5.12
C THR A 131 19.90 6.42 -6.63
N ASP A 132 20.82 5.59 -7.12
CA ASP A 132 20.91 5.33 -8.57
C ASP A 132 19.65 4.66 -9.12
N ARG A 133 18.96 3.86 -8.29
CA ARG A 133 17.65 3.29 -8.63
C ARG A 133 16.62 4.38 -8.88
N VAL A 134 16.52 5.40 -8.02
CA VAL A 134 15.58 6.52 -8.22
C VAL A 134 15.95 7.35 -9.46
N LYS A 135 17.24 7.59 -9.72
CA LYS A 135 17.67 8.30 -10.93
C LYS A 135 17.24 7.58 -12.22
N LEU A 136 17.29 6.25 -12.22
CA LEU A 136 16.96 5.42 -13.38
C LEU A 136 15.44 5.23 -13.54
N ARG A 137 14.77 4.86 -12.45
CA ARG A 137 13.40 4.34 -12.42
C ARG A 137 12.37 5.34 -11.88
N GLY A 138 12.80 6.46 -11.31
CA GLY A 138 11.92 7.51 -10.83
C GLY A 138 11.47 8.44 -11.95
N ARG A 139 10.26 8.99 -11.83
CA ARG A 139 9.74 10.08 -12.66
C ARG A 139 9.05 11.12 -11.79
N THR A 140 9.33 12.39 -12.04
CA THR A 140 8.65 13.51 -11.35
C THR A 140 7.30 13.73 -12.02
N ILE A 141 6.22 13.34 -11.33
CA ILE A 141 4.85 13.40 -11.83
C ILE A 141 4.15 14.70 -11.42
N ASP A 142 4.51 15.28 -10.27
CA ASP A 142 3.92 16.50 -9.69
C ASP A 142 4.74 17.00 -8.46
N ILE A 143 4.08 17.75 -7.57
CA ILE A 143 4.60 18.23 -6.28
C ILE A 143 3.98 17.42 -5.15
N TYR A 144 4.83 16.77 -4.36
CA TYR A 144 4.42 16.08 -3.15
C TYR A 144 4.05 17.08 -2.05
N ASP A 145 2.94 16.83 -1.37
CA ASP A 145 2.46 17.52 -0.17
C ASP A 145 1.91 16.53 0.86
N VAL A 146 2.54 16.46 2.04
CA VAL A 146 2.11 15.58 3.15
C VAL A 146 0.64 15.73 3.54
N THR A 147 0.00 16.87 3.29
CA THR A 147 -1.38 17.17 3.70
C THR A 147 -2.45 16.64 2.76
N GLY A 148 -2.11 16.31 1.50
CA GLY A 148 -3.14 15.94 0.52
C GLY A 148 -2.64 15.45 -0.83
N ASN A 149 -1.33 15.46 -1.10
CA ASN A 149 -0.77 14.83 -2.29
C ASN A 149 0.47 14.01 -1.93
N ASN A 150 0.24 12.78 -1.47
CA ASN A 150 1.27 12.00 -0.82
C ASN A 150 1.22 10.51 -1.20
N CYS A 151 2.08 9.71 -0.58
CA CYS A 151 2.20 8.28 -0.84
C CYS A 151 0.89 7.52 -0.56
N THR A 152 0.16 7.91 0.49
CA THR A 152 -1.14 7.35 0.86
C THR A 152 -2.20 7.68 -0.18
N THR A 153 -2.33 8.96 -0.57
CA THR A 153 -3.37 9.37 -1.53
C THR A 153 -3.19 8.69 -2.88
N HIS A 154 -1.96 8.66 -3.41
CA HIS A 154 -1.65 7.98 -4.67
C HIS A 154 -1.90 6.47 -4.61
N SER A 155 -1.58 5.83 -3.48
CA SER A 155 -1.84 4.40 -3.31
C SER A 155 -3.34 4.11 -3.28
N VAL A 156 -4.12 4.90 -2.54
CA VAL A 156 -5.57 4.77 -2.46
C VAL A 156 -6.24 5.06 -3.81
N GLU A 157 -5.83 6.11 -4.52
CA GLU A 157 -6.34 6.46 -5.84
C GLU A 157 -6.10 5.35 -6.87
N GLY A 158 -4.90 4.74 -6.88
CA GLY A 158 -4.62 3.61 -7.77
C GLY A 158 -5.53 2.40 -7.51
N ILE A 159 -5.83 2.12 -6.24
CA ILE A 159 -6.77 1.05 -5.87
C ILE A 159 -8.21 1.42 -6.24
N LYS A 160 -8.67 2.65 -5.95
CA LYS A 160 -10.01 3.13 -6.35
C LYS A 160 -10.20 3.09 -7.88
N TYR A 161 -9.18 3.53 -8.63
CA TYR A 161 -9.19 3.50 -10.10
C TYR A 161 -9.43 2.10 -10.67
N SER A 162 -9.01 1.06 -9.94
CA SER A 162 -9.23 -0.33 -10.33
C SER A 162 -10.67 -0.83 -10.20
N GLY A 163 -11.57 -0.01 -9.63
CA GLY A 163 -12.96 -0.35 -9.35
C GLY A 163 -13.17 -1.03 -7.99
N SER A 164 -12.12 -1.10 -7.17
CA SER A 164 -12.21 -1.63 -5.80
C SER A 164 -13.14 -0.77 -4.94
N LYS A 165 -13.97 -1.44 -4.14
CA LYS A 165 -14.97 -0.81 -3.26
C LYS A 165 -14.53 -0.80 -1.81
N ILE A 166 -13.30 -1.21 -1.51
CA ILE A 166 -12.83 -1.28 -0.12
C ILE A 166 -12.82 0.07 0.56
N PHE A 167 -12.92 1.19 -0.16
CA PHE A 167 -12.99 2.55 0.39
C PHE A 167 -14.39 3.18 0.31
N GLU A 168 -15.38 2.46 -0.19
CA GLU A 168 -16.78 2.90 -0.18
C GLU A 168 -17.41 2.59 1.20
N THR A 169 -18.14 3.55 1.77
CA THR A 169 -18.94 3.36 2.98
C THR A 169 -20.37 3.80 2.72
N LYS A 170 -21.33 3.03 3.26
CA LYS A 170 -22.75 3.36 3.19
C LYS A 170 -23.22 3.89 4.53
N TYR A 171 -23.56 5.17 4.58
CA TYR A 171 -24.19 5.76 5.75
C TYR A 171 -25.70 5.62 5.66
N ILE A 172 -26.32 4.93 6.63
CA ILE A 172 -27.77 4.98 6.82
C ILE A 172 -28.09 6.26 7.57
N LEU A 173 -28.79 7.20 6.93
CA LEU A 173 -29.27 8.38 7.64
C LEU A 173 -30.36 7.97 8.64
N PRO A 174 -30.37 8.56 9.86
CA PRO A 174 -31.43 8.31 10.82
C PRO A 174 -32.79 8.60 10.18
N SER A 175 -33.70 7.63 10.22
CA SER A 175 -35.06 7.85 9.74
C SER A 175 -35.68 8.98 10.54
N ILE A 176 -36.07 10.07 9.87
CA ILE A 176 -36.79 11.16 10.51
C ILE A 176 -38.18 10.62 10.83
N GLN A 177 -38.37 10.16 12.06
CA GLN A 177 -39.67 9.70 12.52
C GLN A 177 -40.55 10.94 12.67
N SER A 178 -41.39 11.22 11.66
CA SER A 178 -42.30 12.36 11.74
C SER A 178 -43.28 12.13 12.90
N SER A 179 -43.38 13.09 13.81
CA SER A 179 -44.35 13.07 14.93
C SER A 179 -45.81 13.20 14.47
N PHE A 180 -46.06 13.14 13.16
CA PHE A 180 -47.34 13.34 12.49
C PHE A 180 -47.77 12.11 11.67
N GLY A 181 -47.55 10.88 12.17
CA GLY A 181 -48.28 9.69 11.72
C GLY A 181 -48.17 9.30 10.23
N VAL A 182 -47.22 9.85 9.46
CA VAL A 182 -46.99 9.46 8.07
C VAL A 182 -45.92 8.36 8.03
N SER A 183 -46.20 7.32 7.23
CA SER A 183 -45.37 6.12 7.04
C SER A 183 -43.87 6.41 6.97
N ALA A 184 -43.08 5.56 7.62
CA ALA A 184 -41.62 5.62 7.62
C ALA A 184 -41.07 5.83 6.20
N SER A 185 -40.37 6.95 5.99
CA SER A 185 -39.64 7.17 4.74
C SER A 185 -38.65 6.03 4.51
N PRO A 186 -38.38 5.63 3.24
CA PRO A 186 -37.33 4.67 2.94
C PRO A 186 -36.02 5.14 3.57
N GLN A 187 -35.30 4.21 4.22
CA GLN A 187 -33.99 4.48 4.83
C GLN A 187 -33.06 5.05 3.75
N LEU A 188 -32.73 6.33 3.87
CA LEU A 188 -31.88 7.02 2.91
C LEU A 188 -30.43 6.64 3.21
N THR A 189 -29.81 5.90 2.29
CA THR A 189 -28.37 5.62 2.35
C THR A 189 -27.62 6.66 1.53
N VAL A 190 -26.55 7.22 2.11
CA VAL A 190 -25.58 8.05 1.39
C VAL A 190 -24.33 7.21 1.20
N ASP A 191 -23.96 6.98 -0.05
CA ASP A 191 -22.66 6.40 -0.38
C ASP A 191 -21.60 7.49 -0.22
N THR A 192 -20.59 7.22 0.60
CA THR A 192 -19.48 8.14 0.85
C THR A 192 -18.17 7.41 0.64
N GLU A 193 -17.21 8.05 -0.01
CA GLU A 193 -15.87 7.52 -0.13
C GLU A 193 -14.99 7.97 1.03
N ILE A 194 -14.14 7.05 1.46
CA ILE A 194 -13.09 7.28 2.43
C ILE A 194 -11.80 7.63 1.68
N ASP A 195 -11.15 8.72 2.06
CA ASP A 195 -9.85 9.17 1.58
C ASP A 195 -8.82 9.17 2.71
N PHE A 196 -7.63 8.63 2.44
CA PHE A 196 -6.54 8.57 3.41
C PHE A 196 -5.35 9.43 2.98
N THR A 197 -4.90 10.29 3.88
CA THR A 197 -3.64 11.04 3.72
C THR A 197 -2.56 10.53 4.67
N ILE A 198 -2.93 9.89 5.79
CA ILE A 198 -1.99 9.41 6.81
C ILE A 198 -1.84 7.87 6.72
N PRO A 199 -0.61 7.34 6.54
CA PRO A 199 -0.37 5.89 6.47
C PRO A 199 -0.88 5.13 7.70
N PHE A 200 -0.72 5.68 8.90
CA PHE A 200 -1.21 5.04 10.13
C PHE A 200 -2.73 4.79 10.10
N SER A 201 -3.52 5.79 9.71
CA SER A 201 -4.98 5.65 9.60
C SER A 201 -5.36 4.61 8.56
N LEU A 202 -4.67 4.59 7.41
CA LEU A 202 -4.88 3.59 6.36
C LEU A 202 -4.55 2.18 6.87
N GLN A 203 -3.44 2.00 7.60
CA GLN A 203 -3.08 0.70 8.14
C GLN A 203 -4.12 0.18 9.13
N GLN A 204 -4.60 1.02 10.07
CA GLN A 204 -5.64 0.61 11.02
C GLN A 204 -6.92 0.19 10.30
N TYR A 205 -7.32 0.93 9.27
CA TYR A 205 -8.46 0.59 8.43
C TYR A 205 -8.30 -0.77 7.74
N LEU A 206 -7.14 -1.03 7.14
CA LEU A 206 -6.87 -2.29 6.46
C LEU A 206 -6.79 -3.48 7.43
N ILE A 207 -6.26 -3.27 8.65
CA ILE A 207 -6.28 -4.28 9.71
C ILE A 207 -7.72 -4.64 10.09
N GLU A 208 -8.57 -3.64 10.31
CA GLU A 208 -10.00 -3.84 10.60
C GLU A 208 -10.70 -4.59 9.46
N LYS A 209 -10.51 -4.15 8.21
CA LYS A 209 -11.08 -4.82 7.03
C LYS A 209 -10.57 -6.25 6.86
N SER A 210 -9.30 -6.51 7.12
CA SER A 210 -8.74 -7.87 7.04
C SER A 210 -9.28 -8.82 8.12
N SER A 211 -9.89 -8.28 9.18
CA SER A 211 -10.57 -9.05 10.22
C SER A 211 -12.05 -9.34 9.89
N ASP A 212 -12.60 -8.71 8.84
CA ASP A 212 -13.95 -8.96 8.35
C ASP A 212 -13.96 -10.12 7.33
N PHE A 213 -14.12 -11.34 7.85
CA PHE A 213 -14.22 -12.55 7.04
C PHE A 213 -15.51 -12.67 6.21
N SER A 214 -16.49 -11.76 6.38
CA SER A 214 -17.74 -11.83 5.63
C SER A 214 -17.60 -11.34 4.19
N SER A 215 -16.74 -10.34 3.98
CA SER A 215 -16.43 -9.81 2.64
C SER A 215 -15.20 -10.44 2.03
N MET A 216 -14.22 -10.85 2.84
CA MET A 216 -12.88 -11.26 2.40
C MET A 216 -12.27 -10.30 1.37
N SER A 217 -12.63 -9.02 1.45
CA SER A 217 -12.22 -8.01 0.46
C SER A 217 -10.76 -7.57 0.65
N VAL A 218 -10.23 -7.73 1.86
CA VAL A 218 -8.85 -7.45 2.23
C VAL A 218 -8.29 -8.65 2.98
N MET A 219 -7.08 -9.08 2.65
CA MET A 219 -6.35 -10.13 3.39
C MET A 219 -5.00 -9.62 3.85
N ASN A 220 -4.61 -9.91 5.09
CA ASN A 220 -3.26 -9.61 5.56
C ASN A 220 -2.28 -10.68 5.06
N MET A 221 -1.34 -10.28 4.21
CA MET A 221 -0.36 -11.16 3.56
C MET A 221 1.05 -10.98 4.11
N THR A 222 1.21 -10.29 5.24
CA THR A 222 2.52 -9.91 5.77
C THR A 222 3.39 -11.13 6.08
N SER A 223 2.81 -12.21 6.62
CA SER A 223 3.51 -13.46 6.91
C SER A 223 4.00 -14.17 5.65
N GLU A 224 3.16 -14.21 4.64
CA GLU A 224 3.37 -14.86 3.34
C GLU A 224 4.49 -14.15 2.60
N PHE A 225 4.48 -12.82 2.59
CA PHE A 225 5.58 -12.02 2.05
C PHE A 225 6.89 -12.23 2.81
N ARG A 226 6.86 -12.31 4.16
CA ARG A 226 8.06 -12.61 4.95
C ARG A 226 8.60 -14.03 4.70
N GLN A 227 7.73 -14.99 4.41
CA GLN A 227 8.12 -16.36 4.09
C GLN A 227 8.79 -16.44 2.72
N GLN A 228 8.21 -15.78 1.70
CA GLN A 228 8.74 -15.79 0.34
C GLN A 228 9.98 -14.90 0.16
N TYR A 229 10.07 -13.80 0.91
CA TYR A 229 11.18 -12.84 0.83
C TYR A 229 11.91 -12.77 2.18
N PRO A 230 12.69 -13.80 2.56
CA PRO A 230 13.32 -13.87 3.87
C PRO A 230 14.36 -12.75 4.08
N ASN A 231 14.66 -12.46 5.35
CA ASN A 231 15.63 -11.46 5.77
C ASN A 231 17.05 -11.91 5.44
N ILE A 232 17.54 -11.55 4.25
CA ILE A 232 18.91 -11.86 3.84
C ILE A 232 19.86 -10.83 4.48
N GLY A 233 20.71 -11.31 5.40
CA GLY A 233 21.75 -10.52 6.06
C GLY A 233 21.34 -9.89 7.40
N ASP A 234 20.35 -10.46 8.10
CA ASP A 234 19.91 -10.08 9.46
C ASP A 234 19.72 -8.57 9.64
N LYS A 235 19.05 -7.95 8.67
CA LYS A 235 18.73 -6.52 8.75
C LYS A 235 17.71 -6.32 9.86
N SER A 236 18.08 -5.58 10.90
CA SER A 236 17.17 -5.16 11.96
C SER A 236 16.45 -3.86 11.57
N GLY A 237 15.38 -3.55 12.30
CA GLY A 237 14.63 -2.30 12.15
C GLY A 237 15.56 -1.08 12.11
N ALA A 238 15.32 -0.18 11.15
CA ALA A 238 16.17 0.99 10.99
C ALA A 238 16.13 1.86 12.25
N ALA A 239 17.30 2.20 12.80
CA ALA A 239 17.38 3.15 13.91
C ALA A 239 16.81 4.50 13.47
N GLN A 240 15.70 4.91 14.08
CA GLN A 240 15.01 6.15 13.72
C GLN A 240 15.72 7.35 14.36
N GLY A 241 16.00 8.39 13.56
CA GLY A 241 16.43 9.67 14.09
C GLY A 241 15.31 10.39 14.84
N LEU A 242 15.65 11.31 15.76
CA LEU A 242 14.69 12.05 16.58
C LEU A 242 13.58 12.75 15.77
N SER A 243 13.93 13.29 14.60
CA SER A 243 12.95 13.93 13.71
C SER A 243 11.91 12.95 13.16
N ALA A 244 12.32 11.73 12.78
CA ALA A 244 11.40 10.69 12.34
C ALA A 244 10.46 10.28 13.48
N VAL A 245 11.00 10.06 14.69
CA VAL A 245 10.20 9.74 15.87
C VAL A 245 9.15 10.81 16.16
N LEU A 246 9.53 12.09 16.14
CA LEU A 246 8.60 13.21 16.34
C LEU A 246 7.52 13.28 15.26
N MET A 247 7.87 13.05 13.99
CA MET A 247 6.90 12.97 12.90
C MET A 247 5.92 11.81 13.10
N GLY A 248 6.39 10.66 13.56
CA GLY A 248 5.53 9.51 13.82
C GLY A 248 4.57 9.72 14.98
N VAL A 249 5.02 10.37 16.05
CA VAL A 249 4.13 10.80 17.14
C VAL A 249 3.07 11.77 16.61
N GLY A 250 3.49 12.78 15.83
CA GLY A 250 2.56 13.75 15.23
C GLY A 250 1.53 13.12 14.29
N ALA A 251 1.96 12.18 13.43
CA ALA A 251 1.08 11.47 12.50
C ALA A 251 0.03 10.63 13.25
N LYS A 252 0.47 9.86 14.28
CA LYS A 252 -0.43 9.07 15.12
C LYS A 252 -1.41 9.93 15.91
N SER A 253 -0.96 11.05 16.47
CA SER A 253 -1.83 12.00 17.17
C SER A 253 -2.84 12.68 16.24
N SER A 254 -2.45 13.00 15.01
CA SER A 254 -3.34 13.60 14.01
C SER A 254 -4.42 12.63 13.53
N ALA A 255 -4.04 11.36 13.37
CA ALA A 255 -4.96 10.27 13.07
C ALA A 255 -5.98 10.05 14.21
N SER A 256 -5.54 10.08 15.47
CA SER A 256 -6.41 9.84 16.63
C SER A 256 -7.29 11.03 17.02
N SER A 257 -6.86 12.26 16.72
CA SER A 257 -7.59 13.49 17.08
C SER A 257 -8.68 13.89 16.07
N GLY A 258 -8.90 13.10 15.02
CA GLY A 258 -9.97 13.32 14.03
C GLY A 258 -9.81 14.55 13.13
N THR A 259 -8.77 15.37 13.31
CA THR A 259 -8.44 16.52 12.45
C THR A 259 -7.99 16.12 11.05
N SER A 260 -7.73 14.82 10.84
CA SER A 260 -7.53 14.16 9.55
C SER A 260 -8.38 12.88 9.51
N SER A 261 -9.68 13.05 9.80
CA SER A 261 -10.72 12.07 9.50
C SER A 261 -10.46 11.44 8.13
N PRO A 262 -10.71 10.13 7.94
CA PRO A 262 -10.52 9.49 6.65
C PRO A 262 -11.57 9.98 5.61
N TYR A 263 -12.23 11.10 5.90
CA TYR A 263 -12.93 11.96 4.99
C TYR A 263 -12.06 13.19 4.71
N SER A 264 -11.04 13.03 3.86
CA SER A 264 -10.34 14.18 3.31
C SER A 264 -11.26 14.80 2.26
N GLY A 265 -11.74 16.03 2.50
CA GLY A 265 -12.70 16.68 1.61
C GLY A 265 -12.07 17.03 0.27
N GLY A 266 -12.13 16.12 -0.70
CA GLY A 266 -11.68 16.31 -2.07
C GLY A 266 -10.17 16.50 -2.22
N THR A 267 -9.60 15.84 -3.22
CA THR A 267 -8.20 15.92 -3.63
C THR A 267 -7.82 17.30 -4.21
N SER A 268 -8.12 18.40 -3.53
CA SER A 268 -7.66 19.73 -3.95
C SER A 268 -6.22 19.96 -3.49
N GLY A 269 -5.26 19.39 -4.22
CA GLY A 269 -3.94 19.96 -4.49
C GLY A 269 -2.94 20.18 -3.36
N GLY A 270 -3.20 19.72 -2.12
CA GLY A 270 -2.31 19.95 -0.98
C GLY A 270 -2.28 21.42 -0.53
N SER A 271 -2.32 21.66 0.78
CA SER A 271 -2.40 23.04 1.33
C SER A 271 -1.04 23.75 1.43
N LEU A 272 0.07 23.00 1.37
CA LEU A 272 1.44 23.48 1.55
C LEU A 272 2.19 23.66 0.22
N GLY A 273 1.78 22.94 -0.82
CA GLY A 273 2.43 22.91 -2.14
C GLY A 273 2.47 24.26 -2.87
N SER A 274 1.54 25.18 -2.59
CA SER A 274 1.44 26.49 -3.26
C SER A 274 2.67 27.40 -3.08
N SER A 275 3.57 27.09 -2.14
CA SER A 275 4.80 27.86 -1.87
C SER A 275 6.09 27.21 -2.40
N TYR A 276 5.99 26.01 -2.97
CA TYR A 276 7.14 25.29 -3.52
C TYR A 276 7.45 25.79 -4.93
N ASN A 277 8.68 26.25 -5.16
CA ASN A 277 9.15 26.69 -6.47
C ASN A 277 9.96 25.56 -7.14
N ASP A 278 9.50 25.06 -8.28
CA ASP A 278 10.10 23.95 -9.05
C ASP A 278 11.47 24.26 -9.71
N LYS A 279 12.08 25.41 -9.41
CA LYS A 279 13.32 25.87 -10.08
C LYS A 279 14.55 25.04 -9.73
#